data_AF-A0A9P5K2F5-F1
#
_entry.id   AF-A0A9P5K2F5-F1
#
_cell.length_a   1.000
_cell.length_b   1.000
_cell.length_c   1.000
_cell.angle_alpha   90.00
_cell.angle_beta   90.00
_cell.angle_gamma   90.00
#
_symmetry.space_group_name_H-M   'P 1'
#
loop_
_entity.id
_entity.type
_entity.pdbx_description
1 polymer ?
#
loop_
_entity_poly.entity_id
_entity_poly.type
_entity_poly.pdbx_seq_one_letter_code
_entity_poly.pdbx_strand_id
1 'polypeptide(L)'
;MAPRVLSDVWERWASAVTYFMRQEFLPIRDQAHFQRYINNELKKGNSIRLDAVNRQFIIDLIETSPDKFDIVAFSIIKFSGHSLTGGEVVTELSANHPRASDHVELIPGMETVSITREGKIKPMCCREDWMKNSQKDDRHPRAIAETSRQKIVKVAKERKVHALKLPPSEPKEDSPMTSTEDLGTNVELNRNLSALCKKAATLLISKGERKTIKVNENINAQEAISFISKAIDDLRHWAPSGSFDQAQHDNPSKVTSSKSTVRAEQIHSQEKLQLESEVRRITEEKERLVKINADLKADVELSRSWAIEAEEKLKQLTVQQYDDANGEELAENNEHQVSGQLQAAFQQHKDRQEIIHKQVSEKGQRSPQVTSDRKADYEELVTEGESIDEDFIIELLDEELRATAKYEDVASKESGKQLRVSQLERELETTKKALKNKTDELALATEQHAKELMEAGGNKEKCRCKDREAYVETVEEHVEKLRGTMEDVLRQVSTYQGRKRRRTEGPDFEY
;
A
#
# COMPACT_ATOMS: atom_id res chain seq x y z
N MET A 1 22.04 25.99 4.93
CA MET A 1 21.72 25.20 6.14
C MET A 1 22.08 23.75 5.84
N ALA A 2 21.92 22.81 6.78
CA ALA A 2 22.07 21.39 6.44
C ALA A 2 20.82 20.90 5.71
N PRO A 3 20.96 20.13 4.60
CA PRO A 3 19.82 19.47 3.95
C PRO A 3 19.01 18.64 4.94
N ARG A 4 17.69 18.78 4.91
CA ARG A 4 16.77 18.03 5.77
C ARG A 4 15.50 17.64 5.04
N VAL A 5 14.91 16.51 5.41
CA VAL A 5 13.55 16.19 4.97
C VAL A 5 12.50 17.05 5.66
N LEU A 6 11.34 17.24 5.03
CA LEU A 6 10.19 17.88 5.67
C LEU A 6 9.76 17.10 6.93
N SER A 7 9.21 17.80 7.93
CA SER A 7 8.84 17.22 9.22
C SER A 7 7.71 16.19 9.13
N ASP A 8 6.78 16.39 8.20
CA ASP A 8 5.59 15.58 7.95
C ASP A 8 5.86 14.37 7.03
N VAL A 9 7.06 14.26 6.45
CA VAL A 9 7.42 13.16 5.52
C VAL A 9 7.19 11.80 6.16
N TRP A 10 7.49 11.66 7.46
CA TRP A 10 7.27 10.41 8.16
C TRP A 10 5.80 10.02 8.19
N GLU A 11 4.91 10.93 8.58
CA GLU A 11 3.48 10.64 8.69
C GLU A 11 2.89 10.23 7.34
N ARG A 12 3.27 10.95 6.28
CA ARG A 12 2.80 10.65 4.91
C ARG A 12 3.32 9.31 4.39
N TRP A 13 4.55 8.92 4.75
CA TRP A 13 5.20 7.72 4.23
C TRP A 13 5.27 6.55 5.22
N ALA A 14 4.70 6.68 6.41
CA ALA A 14 4.82 5.69 7.49
C ALA A 14 4.37 4.29 7.05
N SER A 15 3.28 4.20 6.29
CA SER A 15 2.76 2.93 5.75
C SER A 15 3.75 2.25 4.82
N ALA A 16 4.36 3.00 3.90
CA ALA A 16 5.37 2.48 2.97
C ALA A 16 6.65 2.08 3.70
N VAL A 17 7.13 2.90 4.63
CA VAL A 17 8.33 2.60 5.42
C VAL A 17 8.11 1.34 6.25
N THR A 18 6.97 1.23 6.93
CA THR A 18 6.60 0.05 7.72
C THR A 18 6.53 -1.20 6.86
N TYR A 19 5.92 -1.11 5.67
CA TYR A 19 5.88 -2.21 4.71
C TYR A 19 7.30 -2.67 4.35
N PHE A 20 8.19 -1.77 3.97
CA PHE A 20 9.57 -2.12 3.59
C PHE A 20 10.44 -2.58 4.77
N MET A 21 10.18 -2.09 5.99
CA MET A 21 10.82 -2.59 7.20
C MET A 21 10.40 -4.05 7.50
N ARG A 22 9.11 -4.37 7.40
CA ARG A 22 8.60 -5.74 7.60
C ARG A 22 9.15 -6.74 6.59
N GLN A 23 9.49 -6.26 5.40
CA GLN A 23 10.13 -7.06 4.34
C GLN A 23 11.67 -7.07 4.46
N GLU A 24 12.23 -6.49 5.52
CA GLU A 24 13.66 -6.39 5.80
C GLU A 24 14.46 -5.65 4.71
N PHE A 25 13.80 -4.80 3.92
CA PHE A 25 14.44 -4.05 2.85
C PHE A 25 15.11 -2.77 3.35
N LEU A 26 14.67 -2.25 4.50
CA LEU A 26 15.20 -1.05 5.13
C LEU A 26 15.86 -1.40 6.47
N PRO A 27 17.13 -1.02 6.71
CA PRO A 27 17.80 -1.21 7.99
C PRO A 27 17.39 -0.13 9.01
N ILE A 28 16.09 0.15 9.12
CA ILE A 28 15.53 1.24 9.91
C ILE A 28 14.66 0.62 11.00
N ARG A 29 14.68 1.20 12.20
CA ARG A 29 14.00 0.63 13.38
C ARG A 29 12.80 1.47 13.85
N ASP A 30 12.92 2.79 13.70
CA ASP A 30 11.95 3.76 14.17
C ASP A 30 12.04 5.06 13.35
N GLN A 31 11.16 6.00 13.64
CA GLN A 31 11.08 7.31 12.99
C GLN A 31 12.36 8.14 13.14
N ALA A 32 12.96 8.16 14.33
CA ALA A 32 14.15 8.96 14.60
C ALA A 32 15.35 8.43 13.80
N HIS A 33 15.47 7.10 13.71
CA HIS A 33 16.47 6.42 12.90
C HIS A 33 16.24 6.68 11.41
N PHE A 34 14.98 6.65 10.94
CA PHE A 34 14.64 6.98 9.56
C PHE A 34 15.07 8.40 9.17
N GLN A 35 14.68 9.39 9.97
CA GLN A 35 15.01 10.79 9.71
C GLN A 35 16.52 11.02 9.74
N ARG A 36 17.23 10.46 10.74
CA ARG A 36 18.69 10.56 10.83
C ARG A 36 19.36 9.91 9.62
N TYR A 37 18.91 8.72 9.23
CA TYR A 37 19.43 7.99 8.09
C TYR A 37 19.28 8.81 6.80
N ILE A 38 18.07 9.27 6.48
CA ILE A 38 17.85 10.06 5.26
C ILE A 38 18.65 11.35 5.28
N ASN A 39 18.62 12.13 6.37
CA ASN A 39 19.34 13.40 6.44
C ASN A 39 20.86 13.24 6.25
N ASN A 40 21.45 12.13 6.72
CA ASN A 40 22.85 11.82 6.47
C ASN A 40 23.13 11.51 5.00
N GLU A 41 22.20 10.81 4.34
CA GLU A 41 22.31 10.39 2.95
C GLU A 41 21.94 11.48 1.94
N LEU A 42 21.19 12.52 2.34
CA LEU A 42 20.83 13.67 1.48
C LEU A 42 22.05 14.36 0.87
N LYS A 43 23.20 14.33 1.57
CA LYS A 43 24.47 14.89 1.06
C LYS A 43 24.98 14.18 -0.20
N LYS A 44 24.51 12.97 -0.48
CA LYS A 44 24.92 12.16 -1.64
C LYS A 44 24.07 12.41 -2.89
N GLY A 45 22.95 13.13 -2.76
CA GLY A 45 22.11 13.56 -3.87
C GLY A 45 20.62 13.20 -3.71
N ASN A 46 19.87 13.35 -4.80
CA ASN A 46 18.40 13.24 -4.83
C ASN A 46 17.88 11.80 -4.97
N SER A 47 18.75 10.82 -4.81
CA SER A 47 18.42 9.40 -4.89
C SER A 47 19.34 8.63 -3.95
N ILE A 48 18.77 8.06 -2.90
CA ILE A 48 19.51 7.26 -1.92
C ILE A 48 19.41 5.81 -2.37
N ARG A 49 20.56 5.14 -2.53
CA ARG A 49 20.63 3.74 -2.96
C ARG A 49 21.18 2.87 -1.84
N LEU A 50 20.47 1.79 -1.57
CA LEU A 50 20.75 0.77 -0.57
C LEU A 50 20.88 -0.56 -1.29
N ASP A 51 22.11 -0.98 -1.51
CA ASP A 51 22.39 -2.26 -2.14
C ASP A 51 22.40 -3.37 -1.09
N ALA A 52 21.70 -4.46 -1.37
CA ALA A 52 21.68 -5.67 -0.55
C ALA A 52 21.84 -6.91 -1.44
N VAL A 53 22.06 -8.06 -0.82
CA VAL A 53 22.19 -9.32 -1.56
C VAL A 53 20.92 -9.55 -2.38
N ASN A 54 21.08 -9.66 -3.70
CA ASN A 54 20.00 -9.89 -4.65
C ASN A 54 18.92 -8.80 -4.73
N ARG A 55 19.15 -7.59 -4.20
CA ARG A 55 18.17 -6.50 -4.30
C ARG A 55 18.81 -5.13 -4.18
N GLN A 56 18.21 -4.14 -4.84
CA GLN A 56 18.57 -2.73 -4.70
C GLN A 56 17.34 -1.95 -4.26
N PHE A 57 17.44 -1.29 -3.12
CA PHE A 57 16.43 -0.40 -2.59
C PHE A 57 16.82 1.05 -2.92
N ILE A 58 15.86 1.85 -3.37
CA ILE A 58 16.10 3.22 -3.85
C ILE A 58 15.03 4.15 -3.27
N ILE A 59 15.46 5.27 -2.68
CA ILE A 59 14.57 6.36 -2.23
C ILE A 59 14.81 7.54 -3.16
N ASP A 60 13.82 7.90 -3.96
CA ASP A 60 13.90 9.07 -4.83
C ASP A 60 13.31 10.29 -4.13
N LEU A 61 14.09 11.37 -4.15
CA LEU A 61 13.79 12.62 -3.44
C LEU A 61 13.58 13.76 -4.44
N ILE A 62 12.90 14.80 -3.97
CA ILE A 62 12.75 16.08 -4.65
C ILE A 62 13.02 17.22 -3.68
N GLU A 63 13.76 18.23 -4.16
CA GLU A 63 13.95 19.47 -3.43
C GLU A 63 12.68 20.32 -3.56
N THR A 64 12.09 20.71 -2.42
CA THR A 64 10.85 21.49 -2.35
C THR A 64 11.13 22.96 -2.06
N SER A 65 12.19 23.24 -1.30
CA SER A 65 12.77 24.56 -1.08
C SER A 65 14.27 24.39 -0.82
N PRO A 66 15.07 25.47 -0.80
CA PRO A 66 16.48 25.38 -0.44
C PRO A 66 16.65 24.60 0.86
N ASP A 67 17.51 23.57 0.83
CA ASP A 67 17.81 22.66 1.95
C ASP A 67 16.63 21.80 2.47
N LYS A 68 15.46 21.80 1.80
CA LYS A 68 14.30 20.95 2.18
C LYS A 68 13.94 19.94 1.11
N PHE A 69 13.91 18.68 1.51
CA PHE A 69 13.65 17.55 0.63
C PHE A 69 12.37 16.82 1.02
N ASP A 70 11.70 16.25 0.01
CA ASP A 70 10.54 15.39 0.18
C ASP A 70 10.78 14.08 -0.58
N ILE A 71 10.13 13.02 -0.13
CA ILE A 71 10.17 11.71 -0.77
C ILE A 71 9.15 11.70 -1.91
N VAL A 72 9.58 11.15 -3.04
CA VAL A 72 8.75 11.01 -4.24
C VAL A 72 8.35 9.56 -4.43
N ALA A 73 9.30 8.65 -4.22
CA ALA A 73 9.09 7.23 -4.42
C ALA A 73 10.03 6.39 -3.59
N PHE A 74 9.56 5.20 -3.24
CA PHE A 74 10.40 4.08 -2.84
C PHE A 74 10.43 3.06 -3.97
N SER A 75 11.60 2.56 -4.33
CA SER A 75 11.74 1.52 -5.36
C SER A 75 12.54 0.35 -4.86
N ILE A 76 12.15 -0.85 -5.26
CA ILE A 76 12.90 -2.08 -5.06
C ILE A 76 13.10 -2.76 -6.41
N ILE A 77 14.34 -3.09 -6.71
CA ILE A 77 14.69 -3.92 -7.86
C ILE A 77 15.29 -5.21 -7.32
N LYS A 78 14.69 -6.35 -7.66
CA LYS A 78 15.08 -7.69 -7.19
C LYS A 78 15.84 -8.43 -8.28
N PHE A 79 16.90 -9.13 -7.90
CA PHE A 79 17.79 -9.87 -8.77
C PHE A 79 17.95 -11.32 -8.30
N SER A 80 18.44 -12.18 -9.17
CA SER A 80 18.97 -13.51 -8.84
C SER A 80 20.23 -13.69 -9.68
N GLY A 81 21.40 -13.50 -9.06
CA GLY A 81 22.64 -13.33 -9.79
C GLY A 81 22.60 -12.09 -10.69
N HIS A 82 22.74 -12.28 -12.00
CA HIS A 82 22.67 -11.19 -12.99
C HIS A 82 21.27 -10.97 -13.58
N SER A 83 20.34 -11.87 -13.28
CA SER A 83 18.98 -11.85 -13.85
C SER A 83 18.03 -11.03 -12.97
N LEU A 84 17.19 -10.21 -13.60
CA LEU A 84 16.11 -9.48 -12.92
C LEU A 84 15.00 -10.47 -12.54
N THR A 85 14.58 -10.47 -11.28
CA THR A 85 13.46 -11.30 -10.80
C THR A 85 12.16 -10.52 -10.64
N GLY A 86 12.26 -9.19 -10.60
CA GLY A 86 11.14 -8.25 -10.60
C GLY A 86 11.50 -6.97 -9.88
N GLY A 87 10.49 -6.15 -9.60
CA GLY A 87 10.66 -4.95 -8.82
C GLY A 87 9.33 -4.32 -8.47
N GLU A 88 9.39 -3.25 -7.69
CA GLU A 88 8.24 -2.51 -7.20
C GLU A 88 8.63 -1.04 -7.07
N VAL A 89 7.73 -0.14 -7.44
CA VAL A 89 7.85 1.30 -7.20
C VAL A 89 6.60 1.77 -6.50
N VAL A 90 6.77 2.38 -5.33
CA VAL A 90 5.69 2.89 -4.49
C VAL A 90 5.76 4.41 -4.51
N THR A 91 4.66 5.05 -4.91
CA THR A 91 4.51 6.51 -4.98
C THR A 91 3.28 6.96 -4.19
N GLU A 92 3.21 8.21 -3.79
CA GLU A 92 1.97 8.79 -3.23
C GLU A 92 0.80 8.64 -4.21
N LEU A 93 -0.38 8.26 -3.69
CA LEU A 93 -1.59 8.20 -4.49
C LEU A 93 -2.00 9.61 -4.92
N SER A 94 -2.34 9.77 -6.20
CA SER A 94 -2.86 11.05 -6.70
C SER A 94 -4.21 11.36 -6.06
N ALA A 95 -4.44 12.62 -5.67
CA ALA A 95 -5.72 13.08 -5.12
C ALA A 95 -6.92 12.77 -6.02
N ASN A 96 -6.70 12.71 -7.35
CA ASN A 96 -7.71 12.40 -8.35
C ASN A 96 -7.79 10.90 -8.70
N HIS A 97 -7.08 10.02 -7.97
CA HIS A 97 -7.14 8.60 -8.26
C HIS A 97 -8.54 8.07 -7.90
N PRO A 98 -9.29 7.46 -8.84
CA PRO A 98 -10.54 6.82 -8.48
C PRO A 98 -10.24 5.74 -7.44
N ARG A 99 -10.84 5.88 -6.25
CA ARG A 99 -10.82 4.85 -5.20
C ARG A 99 -11.75 3.72 -5.67
N ALA A 100 -11.32 2.96 -6.66
CA ALA A 100 -12.09 1.82 -7.15
C ALA A 100 -12.23 0.80 -6.00
N SER A 101 -13.46 0.32 -5.78
CA SER A 101 -13.87 -0.53 -4.65
C SER A 101 -13.14 -1.87 -4.56
N ASP A 102 -12.51 -2.31 -5.65
CA ASP A 102 -12.06 -3.69 -5.84
C ASP A 102 -10.53 -3.86 -5.88
N HIS A 103 -9.76 -2.77 -5.73
CA HIS A 103 -8.32 -2.87 -5.62
C HIS A 103 -7.90 -2.97 -4.15
N VAL A 104 -7.28 -4.09 -3.79
CA VAL A 104 -6.60 -4.24 -2.50
C VAL A 104 -5.33 -3.39 -2.56
N GLU A 105 -5.39 -2.20 -1.94
CA GLU A 105 -4.20 -1.39 -1.72
C GLU A 105 -3.21 -2.21 -0.88
N LEU A 106 -2.04 -2.54 -1.45
CA LEU A 106 -0.97 -3.23 -0.69
C LEU A 106 -0.46 -2.34 0.45
N ILE A 107 -0.45 -1.03 0.22
CA ILE A 107 0.02 -0.01 1.15
C ILE A 107 -1.04 1.11 1.15
N PRO A 108 -1.73 1.37 2.28
CA PRO A 108 -2.79 2.37 2.35
C PRO A 108 -2.32 3.75 1.89
N GLY A 109 -3.10 4.38 0.99
CA GLY A 109 -2.81 5.73 0.48
C GLY A 109 -1.64 5.83 -0.50
N MET A 110 -1.11 4.69 -0.95
CA MET A 110 0.03 4.63 -1.87
C MET A 110 -0.32 3.90 -3.17
N GLU A 111 0.24 4.40 -4.27
CA GLU A 111 0.19 3.76 -5.58
C GLU A 111 1.37 2.81 -5.73
N THR A 112 1.10 1.52 -5.97
CA THR A 112 2.14 0.49 -6.11
C THR A 112 2.23 -0.01 -7.56
N VAL A 113 3.42 0.03 -8.13
CA VAL A 113 3.71 -0.34 -9.51
C VAL A 113 4.69 -1.48 -9.56
N SER A 114 4.26 -2.63 -10.09
CA SER A 114 5.16 -3.77 -10.23
C SER A 114 6.00 -3.67 -11.50
N ILE A 115 7.27 -4.07 -11.40
CA ILE A 115 8.18 -4.27 -12.52
C ILE A 115 8.35 -5.79 -12.70
N THR A 116 8.10 -6.26 -13.91
CA THR A 116 8.19 -7.68 -14.30
C THR A 116 9.63 -8.16 -14.43
N ARG A 117 9.83 -9.46 -14.63
CA ARG A 117 11.15 -10.07 -14.90
C ARG A 117 11.77 -9.57 -16.21
N GLU A 118 10.95 -9.14 -17.17
CA GLU A 118 11.42 -8.49 -18.40
C GLU A 118 11.72 -6.99 -18.21
N GLY A 119 11.56 -6.45 -16.99
CA GLY A 119 11.75 -5.03 -16.70
C GLY A 119 10.59 -4.13 -17.12
N LYS A 120 9.49 -4.71 -17.63
CA LYS A 120 8.29 -3.99 -18.07
C LYS A 120 7.40 -3.62 -16.88
N ILE A 121 6.75 -2.47 -16.99
CA ILE A 121 5.77 -1.98 -16.02
C ILE A 121 4.50 -2.85 -16.12
N LYS A 122 4.08 -3.43 -15.01
CA LYS A 122 2.77 -4.06 -14.85
C LYS A 122 1.98 -3.20 -13.86
N PRO A 123 1.16 -2.26 -14.33
CA PRO A 123 0.38 -1.44 -13.42
C PRO A 123 -0.60 -2.33 -12.64
N MET A 124 -0.65 -2.18 -11.32
CA MET A 124 -1.69 -2.82 -10.51
C MET A 124 -2.99 -1.99 -10.49
N CYS A 125 -2.89 -0.70 -10.82
CA CYS A 125 -3.97 0.28 -10.85
C CYS A 125 -4.00 1.03 -12.20
N CYS A 126 -5.19 1.40 -12.64
CA CYS A 126 -5.57 1.79 -14.00
C CYS A 126 -4.95 3.12 -14.51
N ARG A 127 -3.64 3.23 -14.70
CA ARG A 127 -3.02 4.38 -15.38
C ARG A 127 -2.30 3.99 -16.67
N GLU A 128 -2.93 4.34 -17.79
CA GLU A 128 -2.38 4.16 -19.15
C GLU A 128 -1.15 5.04 -19.41
N ASP A 129 -0.98 6.14 -18.67
CA ASP A 129 0.06 7.14 -18.93
C ASP A 129 1.48 6.60 -18.81
N TRP A 130 1.69 5.59 -17.96
CA TRP A 130 2.99 4.92 -17.82
C TRP A 130 3.30 3.97 -18.98
N MET A 131 2.27 3.51 -19.67
CA MET A 131 2.34 2.44 -20.68
C MET A 131 2.62 2.97 -22.10
N LYS A 132 2.50 4.29 -22.33
CA LYS A 132 2.51 4.89 -23.68
C LYS A 132 3.80 4.70 -24.50
N ASN A 133 4.86 4.08 -23.95
CA ASN A 133 6.14 3.90 -24.63
C ASN A 133 6.79 2.52 -24.40
N SER A 134 6.03 1.43 -24.21
CA SER A 134 6.58 0.07 -24.12
C SER A 134 6.64 -0.61 -25.50
N GLN A 135 7.35 -0.01 -26.46
CA GLN A 135 7.74 -0.76 -27.66
C GLN A 135 8.73 -1.87 -27.29
N LYS A 136 8.90 -2.87 -28.17
CA LYS A 136 9.91 -3.92 -28.00
C LYS A 136 11.27 -3.24 -27.80
N ASP A 137 11.81 -3.39 -26.60
CA ASP A 137 13.08 -2.81 -26.19
C ASP A 137 14.07 -3.98 -26.06
N ASP A 138 15.09 -3.99 -26.91
CA ASP A 138 16.06 -5.08 -26.98
C ASP A 138 17.14 -4.97 -25.89
N ARG A 139 17.04 -3.96 -25.00
CA ARG A 139 17.97 -3.78 -23.88
C ARG A 139 17.84 -4.92 -22.86
N HIS A 140 18.90 -5.10 -22.08
CA HIS A 140 18.90 -6.07 -20.98
C HIS A 140 17.76 -5.75 -19.97
N PRO A 141 17.02 -6.75 -19.44
CA PRO A 141 15.87 -6.52 -18.56
C PRO A 141 16.15 -5.58 -17.37
N ARG A 142 17.37 -5.63 -16.83
CA ARG A 142 17.82 -4.71 -15.76
C ARG A 142 17.82 -3.24 -16.20
N ALA A 143 18.26 -2.94 -17.42
CA ALA A 143 18.24 -1.58 -17.96
C ALA A 143 16.81 -1.13 -18.29
N ILE A 144 15.96 -2.06 -18.75
CA ILE A 144 14.53 -1.80 -18.95
C ILE A 144 13.87 -1.48 -17.60
N ALA A 145 14.15 -2.25 -16.55
CA ALA A 145 13.62 -2.01 -15.21
C ALA A 145 14.03 -0.65 -14.64
N GLU A 146 15.30 -0.26 -14.78
CA GLU A 146 15.76 1.06 -14.32
C GLU A 146 15.11 2.19 -15.13
N THR A 147 14.95 2.01 -16.44
CA THR A 147 14.24 3.00 -17.28
C THR A 147 12.76 3.10 -16.87
N SER A 148 12.11 1.96 -16.64
CA SER A 148 10.72 1.87 -16.17
C SER A 148 10.54 2.57 -14.83
N ARG A 149 11.42 2.31 -13.86
CA ARG A 149 11.46 2.99 -12.57
C ARG A 149 11.59 4.51 -12.74
N GLN A 150 12.57 4.96 -13.53
CA GLN A 150 12.79 6.39 -13.77
C GLN A 150 11.57 7.07 -14.42
N LYS A 151 10.86 6.38 -15.33
CA LYS A 151 9.61 6.90 -15.91
C LYS A 151 8.53 7.11 -14.84
N ILE A 152 8.32 6.13 -13.95
CA ILE A 152 7.35 6.23 -12.85
C ILE A 152 7.72 7.38 -11.92
N VAL A 153 8.99 7.45 -11.50
CA VAL A 153 9.51 8.51 -10.62
C VAL A 153 9.37 9.88 -11.26
N LYS A 154 9.67 10.01 -12.55
CA LYS A 154 9.52 11.28 -13.28
C LYS A 154 8.07 11.78 -13.22
N VAL A 155 7.10 10.91 -13.50
CA VAL A 155 5.68 11.25 -13.42
C VAL A 155 5.29 11.64 -12.00
N ALA A 156 5.78 10.92 -10.97
CA ALA A 156 5.54 11.27 -9.58
C ALA A 156 6.15 12.64 -9.20
N LYS A 157 7.36 12.96 -9.69
CA LYS A 157 7.99 14.28 -9.52
C LYS A 157 7.15 15.38 -10.15
N GLU A 158 6.68 15.19 -11.38
CA GLU A 158 5.84 16.16 -12.08
C GLU A 158 4.54 16.44 -11.31
N ARG A 159 3.88 15.39 -10.79
CA ARG A 159 2.69 15.53 -9.93
C ARG A 159 2.99 16.35 -8.68
N LYS A 160 4.12 16.08 -8.04
CA LYS A 160 4.52 16.76 -6.80
C LYS A 160 4.84 18.24 -7.05
N VAL A 161 5.56 18.55 -8.12
CA VAL A 161 5.83 19.93 -8.54
C VAL A 161 4.52 20.66 -8.88
N HIS A 162 3.58 19.99 -9.56
CA HIS A 162 2.28 20.59 -9.85
C HIS A 162 1.47 20.87 -8.58
N ALA A 163 1.48 19.96 -7.61
CA ALA A 163 0.83 20.16 -6.31
C ALA A 163 1.43 21.33 -5.52
N LEU A 164 2.76 21.52 -5.58
CA LEU A 164 3.44 22.64 -4.92
C LEU A 164 3.19 24.00 -5.61
N LYS A 165 2.89 24.00 -6.92
CA LYS A 165 2.60 25.22 -7.68
C LYS A 165 1.16 25.69 -7.57
N LEU A 166 0.24 24.80 -7.22
CA LEU A 166 -1.13 25.20 -6.97
C LEU A 166 -1.14 26.06 -5.70
N PRO A 167 -1.73 27.27 -5.74
CA PRO A 167 -1.92 28.04 -4.51
C PRO A 167 -2.68 27.15 -3.53
N PRO A 168 -2.30 27.15 -2.23
CA PRO A 168 -3.09 26.45 -1.23
C PRO A 168 -4.52 26.95 -1.39
N SER A 169 -5.43 26.04 -1.77
CA SER A 169 -6.84 26.39 -1.88
C SER A 169 -7.22 26.97 -0.53
N GLU A 170 -7.58 28.25 -0.51
CA GLU A 170 -7.99 28.92 0.72
C GLU A 170 -8.96 28.00 1.44
N PRO A 171 -8.72 27.66 2.72
CA PRO A 171 -9.67 26.87 3.47
C PRO A 171 -10.99 27.62 3.36
N LYS A 172 -11.98 26.99 2.71
CA LYS A 172 -13.35 27.50 2.73
C LYS A 172 -13.66 27.68 4.21
N GLU A 173 -13.91 28.92 4.63
CA GLU A 173 -14.36 29.23 5.97
C GLU A 173 -15.64 28.43 6.22
N ASP A 174 -15.49 27.29 6.87
CA ASP A 174 -16.63 26.47 7.25
C ASP A 174 -17.33 27.14 8.43
N SER A 175 -18.62 27.39 8.17
CA SER A 175 -19.66 27.75 9.12
C SER A 175 -19.56 26.95 10.43
N PRO A 176 -19.95 27.53 11.59
CA PRO A 176 -19.62 26.95 12.87
C PRO A 176 -20.41 25.66 13.17
N MET A 177 -19.65 24.69 13.67
CA MET A 177 -20.04 23.54 14.51
C MET A 177 -21.08 22.55 13.97
N THR A 178 -20.59 21.36 13.60
CA THR A 178 -20.94 20.10 14.30
C THR A 178 -19.78 19.11 14.17
N SER A 179 -19.35 18.54 15.30
CA SER A 179 -18.22 17.62 15.46
C SER A 179 -18.24 16.40 14.53
N THR A 180 -17.20 16.23 13.72
CA THR A 180 -17.02 15.12 12.77
C THR A 180 -15.62 14.49 12.86
N GLU A 181 -15.19 14.11 14.07
CA GLU A 181 -13.96 13.32 14.26
C GLU A 181 -14.20 11.79 14.33
N ASP A 182 -15.43 11.32 14.13
CA ASP A 182 -15.82 9.90 14.23
C ASP A 182 -15.89 9.17 12.86
N LEU A 183 -15.25 9.72 11.83
CA LEU A 183 -15.38 9.25 10.44
C LEU A 183 -14.46 8.06 10.09
N GLY A 184 -13.36 7.84 10.80
CA GLY A 184 -12.40 6.77 10.47
C GLY A 184 -12.91 5.37 10.80
N THR A 185 -13.45 5.17 12.02
CA THR A 185 -13.97 3.89 12.53
C THR A 185 -15.31 3.51 11.89
N ASN A 186 -16.14 4.50 11.54
CA ASN A 186 -17.46 4.30 10.96
C ASN A 186 -17.39 3.81 9.50
N VAL A 187 -16.37 4.21 8.74
CA VAL A 187 -16.20 3.79 7.33
C VAL A 187 -15.86 2.30 7.22
N GLU A 188 -14.98 1.79 8.08
CA GLU A 188 -14.59 0.37 8.05
C GLU A 188 -15.71 -0.55 8.57
N LEU A 189 -16.45 -0.10 9.61
CA LEU A 189 -17.65 -0.77 10.10
C LEU A 189 -18.73 -0.85 9.00
N ASN A 190 -19.03 0.26 8.33
CA ASN A 190 -20.03 0.30 7.25
C ASN A 190 -19.61 -0.56 6.05
N ARG A 191 -18.31 -0.65 5.76
CA ARG A 191 -17.78 -1.52 4.69
C ARG A 191 -17.99 -3.00 5.00
N ASN A 192 -17.69 -3.43 6.23
CA ASN A 192 -17.89 -4.82 6.66
C ASN A 192 -19.39 -5.19 6.69
N LEU A 193 -20.26 -4.27 7.10
CA LEU A 193 -21.71 -4.45 7.09
C LEU A 193 -22.27 -4.56 5.66
N SER A 194 -21.79 -3.73 4.74
CA SER A 194 -22.18 -3.76 3.33
C SER A 194 -21.79 -5.08 2.66
N ALA A 195 -20.59 -5.60 2.94
CA ALA A 195 -20.14 -6.91 2.44
C ALA A 195 -21.02 -8.06 2.97
N LEU A 196 -21.38 -8.04 4.26
CA LEU A 196 -22.31 -9.01 4.85
C LEU A 196 -23.71 -8.94 4.22
N CYS A 197 -24.23 -7.73 3.96
CA CYS A 197 -25.52 -7.56 3.28
C CYS A 197 -25.50 -8.12 1.85
N LYS A 198 -24.42 -7.90 1.09
CA LYS A 198 -24.24 -8.47 -0.26
C LYS A 198 -24.18 -9.99 -0.23
N LYS A 199 -23.52 -10.59 0.77
CA LYS A 199 -23.47 -12.06 0.95
C LYS A 199 -24.83 -12.64 1.30
N ALA A 200 -25.58 -11.99 2.20
CA ALA A 200 -26.94 -12.39 2.56
C ALA A 200 -27.91 -12.27 1.37
N ALA A 201 -27.85 -11.18 0.61
CA ALA A 201 -28.67 -10.99 -0.59
C ALA A 201 -28.37 -12.06 -1.66
N THR A 202 -27.11 -12.40 -1.87
CA THR A 202 -26.71 -13.47 -2.82
C THR A 202 -27.26 -14.84 -2.40
N LEU A 203 -27.26 -15.14 -1.09
CA LEU A 203 -27.83 -16.38 -0.54
C LEU A 203 -29.37 -16.46 -0.68
N LEU A 204 -30.06 -15.31 -0.59
CA LEU A 204 -31.51 -15.25 -0.83
C LEU A 204 -31.84 -15.42 -2.32
N ILE A 205 -31.08 -14.79 -3.21
CA ILE A 205 -31.26 -14.90 -4.66
C ILE A 205 -31.01 -16.33 -5.15
N SER A 206 -29.99 -17.02 -4.64
CA SER A 206 -29.67 -18.40 -5.04
C SER A 206 -30.76 -19.41 -4.66
N LYS A 207 -31.64 -19.07 -3.70
CA LYS A 207 -32.77 -19.89 -3.26
C LYS A 207 -34.09 -19.62 -4.00
N GLY A 208 -34.07 -18.80 -5.04
CA GLY A 208 -35.17 -18.71 -6.01
C GLY A 208 -36.18 -17.59 -5.79
N GLU A 209 -35.92 -16.63 -4.88
CA GLU A 209 -36.71 -15.40 -4.85
C GLU A 209 -36.39 -14.52 -6.06
N ARG A 210 -37.32 -14.45 -7.03
CA ARG A 210 -37.23 -13.62 -8.25
C ARG A 210 -37.47 -12.13 -8.01
N LYS A 211 -36.92 -11.55 -6.95
CA LYS A 211 -36.86 -10.08 -6.82
C LYS A 211 -35.40 -9.70 -6.62
N THR A 212 -34.88 -8.93 -7.56
CA THR A 212 -33.54 -8.34 -7.49
C THR A 212 -33.46 -7.42 -6.28
N ILE A 213 -32.97 -7.94 -5.16
CA ILE A 213 -32.69 -7.14 -3.97
C ILE A 213 -31.45 -6.31 -4.29
N LYS A 214 -31.64 -5.04 -4.67
CA LYS A 214 -30.55 -4.09 -4.84
C LYS A 214 -30.08 -3.63 -3.46
N VAL A 215 -28.96 -4.18 -2.99
CA VAL A 215 -28.27 -3.68 -1.80
C VAL A 215 -27.60 -2.35 -2.18
N ASN A 216 -28.08 -1.26 -1.60
CA ASN A 216 -27.49 0.07 -1.80
C ASN A 216 -26.13 0.14 -1.07
N GLU A 217 -25.10 0.67 -1.73
CA GLU A 217 -23.73 0.68 -1.18
C GLU A 217 -23.55 1.66 -0.03
N ASN A 218 -24.48 2.61 0.11
CA ASN A 218 -24.52 3.61 1.19
C ASN A 218 -25.59 3.29 2.24
N ILE A 219 -25.80 2.02 2.56
CA ILE A 219 -26.66 1.62 3.67
C ILE A 219 -25.97 2.00 4.98
N ASN A 220 -26.67 2.76 5.83
CA ASN A 220 -26.14 3.08 7.15
C ASN A 220 -26.10 1.82 8.04
N ALA A 221 -25.31 1.85 9.12
CA ALA A 221 -25.12 0.68 9.98
C ALA A 221 -26.43 0.08 10.52
N GLN A 222 -27.40 0.93 10.86
CA GLN A 222 -28.71 0.53 11.41
C GLN A 222 -29.55 -0.22 10.35
N GLU A 223 -29.57 0.29 9.13
CA GLU A 223 -30.29 -0.27 7.99
C GLU A 223 -29.69 -1.61 7.55
N ALA A 224 -28.37 -1.75 7.56
CA ALA A 224 -27.70 -3.01 7.23
C ALA A 224 -27.93 -4.07 8.33
N ILE A 225 -27.90 -3.68 9.61
CA ILE A 225 -28.27 -4.58 10.71
C ILE A 225 -29.73 -5.03 10.56
N SER A 226 -30.65 -4.12 10.23
CA SER A 226 -32.05 -4.46 10.00
C SER A 226 -32.22 -5.39 8.80
N PHE A 227 -31.49 -5.16 7.70
CA PHE A 227 -31.52 -5.99 6.51
C PHE A 227 -31.01 -7.40 6.79
N ILE A 228 -29.86 -7.53 7.47
CA ILE A 228 -29.27 -8.82 7.84
C ILE A 228 -30.21 -9.57 8.80
N SER A 229 -30.79 -8.88 9.79
CA SER A 229 -31.71 -9.49 10.74
C SER A 229 -32.96 -10.03 10.04
N LYS A 230 -33.55 -9.24 9.14
CA LYS A 230 -34.67 -9.68 8.31
C LYS A 230 -34.32 -10.87 7.41
N ALA A 231 -33.16 -10.85 6.77
CA ALA A 231 -32.69 -11.96 5.95
C ALA A 231 -32.50 -13.26 6.78
N ILE A 232 -32.01 -13.14 8.01
CA ILE A 232 -31.90 -14.27 8.95
C ILE A 232 -33.29 -14.78 9.34
N ASP A 233 -34.24 -13.89 9.63
CA ASP A 233 -35.61 -14.28 9.98
C ASP A 233 -36.32 -14.94 8.80
N ASP A 234 -36.20 -14.38 7.59
CA ASP A 234 -36.75 -14.96 6.36
C ASP A 234 -36.15 -16.37 6.11
N LEU A 235 -34.83 -16.54 6.31
CA LEU A 235 -34.17 -17.85 6.23
C LEU A 235 -34.63 -18.83 7.32
N ARG A 236 -34.97 -18.35 8.52
CA ARG A 236 -35.53 -19.17 9.61
C ARG A 236 -36.96 -19.62 9.32
N HIS A 237 -37.78 -18.77 8.70
CA HIS A 237 -39.16 -19.11 8.31
C HIS A 237 -39.20 -20.10 7.14
N TRP A 238 -38.14 -20.15 6.32
CA TRP A 238 -37.96 -21.12 5.25
C TRP A 238 -37.46 -22.49 5.70
N ALA A 239 -36.97 -22.65 6.94
CA ALA A 239 -36.73 -23.97 7.49
C ALA A 239 -38.10 -24.61 7.78
N PRO A 240 -38.51 -25.67 7.07
CA PRO A 240 -39.83 -26.25 7.27
C PRO A 240 -39.91 -26.76 8.71
N SER A 241 -40.76 -26.13 9.50
CA SER A 241 -41.14 -26.55 10.85
C SER A 241 -42.26 -27.62 10.83
N GLY A 242 -42.68 -28.04 9.64
CA GLY A 242 -43.67 -29.11 9.44
C GLY A 242 -43.01 -30.45 9.10
N SER A 243 -43.42 -31.50 9.81
CA SER A 243 -43.10 -32.90 9.50
C SER A 243 -43.48 -33.23 8.06
N PHE A 244 -42.50 -33.65 7.26
CA PHE A 244 -42.58 -33.91 5.82
C PHE A 244 -43.31 -35.23 5.48
N ASP A 245 -44.28 -35.66 6.29
CA ASP A 245 -44.87 -37.01 6.23
C ASP A 245 -46.30 -37.08 5.67
N GLN A 246 -46.90 -35.99 5.17
CA GLN A 246 -48.34 -35.98 4.86
C GLN A 246 -48.74 -35.55 3.45
N ALA A 247 -47.89 -35.81 2.45
CA ALA A 247 -48.22 -35.58 1.05
C ALA A 247 -47.73 -36.71 0.13
N GLN A 248 -48.06 -37.96 0.47
CA GLN A 248 -48.03 -39.08 -0.49
C GLN A 248 -49.23 -39.98 -0.30
N HIS A 249 -50.40 -39.54 -0.75
CA HIS A 249 -51.45 -40.45 -1.15
C HIS A 249 -52.12 -39.90 -2.42
N ASP A 250 -52.31 -40.81 -3.38
CA ASP A 250 -53.11 -40.69 -4.59
C ASP A 250 -52.44 -40.13 -5.87
N ASN A 251 -51.53 -40.94 -6.45
CA ASN A 251 -51.58 -41.26 -7.89
C ASN A 251 -50.58 -42.38 -8.26
N PRO A 252 -51.02 -43.61 -8.60
CA PRO A 252 -50.15 -44.67 -9.05
C PRO A 252 -50.14 -44.74 -10.58
N SER A 253 -49.17 -44.09 -11.24
CA SER A 253 -48.87 -44.38 -12.66
C SER A 253 -47.46 -43.92 -13.05
N LYS A 254 -46.68 -44.89 -13.54
CA LYS A 254 -45.33 -44.79 -14.16
C LYS A 254 -44.13 -44.58 -13.23
N VAL A 255 -43.75 -45.71 -12.67
CA VAL A 255 -42.42 -46.07 -12.16
C VAL A 255 -41.40 -46.12 -13.31
N THR A 256 -40.40 -45.24 -13.28
CA THR A 256 -38.96 -45.50 -13.54
C THR A 256 -38.14 -44.21 -13.38
N SER A 257 -38.09 -43.64 -12.18
CA SER A 257 -37.08 -42.60 -11.84
C SER A 257 -36.90 -42.44 -10.33
N SER A 258 -36.79 -43.54 -9.58
CA SER A 258 -36.78 -43.51 -8.11
C SER A 258 -35.37 -43.37 -7.49
N LYS A 259 -34.31 -43.26 -8.30
CA LYS A 259 -32.92 -43.11 -7.79
C LYS A 259 -32.41 -41.66 -7.77
N SER A 260 -33.05 -40.71 -8.47
CA SER A 260 -32.60 -39.31 -8.48
C SER A 260 -33.17 -38.49 -7.32
N THR A 261 -34.38 -38.80 -6.86
CA THR A 261 -35.08 -38.05 -5.79
C THR A 261 -34.44 -38.25 -4.41
N VAL A 262 -34.09 -39.49 -4.05
CA VAL A 262 -33.44 -39.79 -2.76
C VAL A 262 -32.06 -39.12 -2.64
N ARG A 263 -31.35 -38.99 -3.77
CA ARG A 263 -30.04 -38.32 -3.80
C ARG A 263 -30.18 -36.80 -3.62
N ALA A 264 -31.25 -36.21 -4.17
CA ALA A 264 -31.52 -34.78 -4.01
C ALA A 264 -31.93 -34.43 -2.56
N GLU A 265 -32.75 -35.27 -1.90
CA GLU A 265 -33.13 -35.09 -0.50
C GLU A 265 -31.94 -35.20 0.46
N GLN A 266 -31.03 -36.15 0.19
CA GLN A 266 -29.82 -36.32 1.00
C GLN A 266 -28.85 -35.14 0.85
N ILE A 267 -28.67 -34.61 -0.37
CA ILE A 267 -27.87 -33.40 -0.61
C ILE A 267 -28.51 -32.20 0.09
N HIS A 268 -29.84 -32.05 -0.01
CA HIS A 268 -30.53 -30.93 0.60
C HIS A 268 -30.46 -30.94 2.13
N SER A 269 -30.53 -32.12 2.75
CA SER A 269 -30.35 -32.28 4.20
C SER A 269 -28.92 -31.95 4.65
N GLN A 270 -27.90 -32.30 3.85
CA GLN A 270 -26.51 -32.00 4.18
C GLN A 270 -26.22 -30.49 4.07
N GLU A 271 -26.72 -29.84 3.03
CA GLU A 271 -26.60 -28.39 2.85
C GLU A 271 -27.33 -27.60 3.96
N LYS A 272 -28.48 -28.10 4.42
CA LYS A 272 -29.21 -27.50 5.56
C LYS A 272 -28.37 -27.49 6.83
N LEU A 273 -27.75 -28.62 7.19
CA LEU A 273 -26.90 -28.72 8.37
C LEU A 273 -25.65 -27.83 8.26
N GLN A 274 -25.06 -27.73 7.06
CA GLN A 274 -23.94 -26.83 6.82
C GLN A 274 -24.34 -25.36 7.01
N LEU A 275 -25.49 -24.95 6.45
CA LEU A 275 -26.01 -23.59 6.61
C LEU A 275 -26.34 -23.27 8.07
N GLU A 276 -26.97 -24.18 8.81
CA GLU A 276 -27.26 -24.00 10.24
C GLU A 276 -25.97 -23.83 11.06
N SER A 277 -24.92 -24.60 10.73
CA SER A 277 -23.62 -24.48 11.39
C SER A 277 -22.95 -23.13 11.09
N GLU A 278 -23.04 -22.64 9.86
CA GLU A 278 -22.44 -21.36 9.45
C GLU A 278 -23.21 -20.17 10.04
N VAL A 279 -24.55 -20.24 10.10
CA VAL A 279 -25.37 -19.22 10.77
C VAL A 279 -25.03 -19.14 12.26
N ARG A 280 -24.82 -20.28 12.93
CA ARG A 280 -24.40 -20.31 14.34
C ARG A 280 -23.02 -19.66 14.51
N ARG A 281 -22.05 -20.02 13.67
CA ARG A 281 -20.69 -19.44 13.67
C ARG A 281 -20.72 -17.92 13.47
N ILE A 282 -21.50 -17.43 12.51
CA ILE A 282 -21.64 -15.99 12.24
C ILE A 282 -22.30 -15.27 13.42
N THR A 283 -23.28 -15.89 14.08
CA THR A 283 -23.96 -15.31 15.25
C THR A 283 -23.01 -15.16 16.43
N GLU A 284 -22.21 -16.20 16.72
CA GLU A 284 -21.19 -16.17 17.78
C GLU A 284 -20.11 -15.12 17.50
N GLU A 285 -19.67 -15.01 16.24
CA GLU A 285 -18.70 -14.00 15.82
C GLU A 285 -19.25 -12.57 15.94
N LYS A 286 -20.52 -12.36 15.60
CA LYS A 286 -21.22 -11.08 15.80
C LYS A 286 -21.27 -10.70 17.27
N GLU A 287 -21.68 -11.62 18.16
CA GLU A 287 -21.74 -11.36 19.60
C GLU A 287 -20.36 -11.02 20.18
N ARG A 288 -19.33 -11.73 19.71
CA ARG A 288 -17.94 -11.45 20.11
C ARG A 288 -17.47 -10.07 19.67
N LEU A 289 -17.77 -9.66 18.43
CA LEU A 289 -17.42 -8.33 17.93
C LEU A 289 -18.18 -7.22 18.66
N VAL A 290 -19.46 -7.43 18.99
CA VAL A 290 -20.25 -6.49 19.80
C VAL A 290 -19.60 -6.30 21.17
N LYS A 291 -19.13 -7.38 21.80
CA LYS A 291 -18.41 -7.30 23.08
C LYS A 291 -17.10 -6.51 22.97
N ILE A 292 -16.27 -6.82 21.99
CA ILE A 292 -15.00 -6.09 21.76
C ILE A 292 -15.25 -4.60 21.51
N ASN A 293 -16.29 -4.26 20.74
CA ASN A 293 -16.62 -2.88 20.46
C ASN A 293 -17.11 -2.13 21.72
N ALA A 294 -17.87 -2.81 22.59
CA ALA A 294 -18.27 -2.25 23.89
C ALA A 294 -17.05 -2.01 24.80
N ASP A 295 -16.11 -2.96 24.85
CA ASP A 295 -14.87 -2.83 25.64
C ASP A 295 -13.99 -1.68 25.12
N LEU A 296 -13.83 -1.55 23.80
CA LEU A 296 -13.09 -0.45 23.18
C LEU A 296 -13.73 0.91 23.44
N LYS A 297 -15.07 0.99 23.39
CA LYS A 297 -15.80 2.22 23.70
C LYS A 297 -15.57 2.65 25.16
N ALA A 298 -15.60 1.70 26.09
CA ALA A 298 -15.31 1.97 27.50
C ALA A 298 -13.85 2.46 27.69
N ASP A 299 -12.87 1.88 26.99
CA ASP A 299 -11.47 2.29 27.06
C ASP A 299 -11.22 3.69 26.47
N VAL A 300 -11.93 4.07 25.42
CA VAL A 300 -11.89 5.42 24.85
C VAL A 300 -12.50 6.43 25.81
N GLU A 301 -13.65 6.12 26.41
CA GLU A 301 -14.29 6.98 27.41
C GLU A 301 -13.41 7.16 28.66
N LEU A 302 -12.78 6.08 29.14
CA LEU A 302 -11.81 6.15 30.22
C LEU A 302 -10.60 7.04 29.86
N SER A 303 -10.02 6.85 28.67
CA SER A 303 -8.89 7.69 28.21
C SER A 303 -9.27 9.16 28.11
N ARG A 304 -10.49 9.46 27.66
CA ARG A 304 -11.02 10.82 27.62
C ARG A 304 -11.18 11.42 29.01
N SER A 305 -11.64 10.64 29.99
CA SER A 305 -11.75 11.10 31.38
C SER A 305 -10.39 11.44 31.99
N TRP A 306 -9.36 10.63 31.74
CA TRP A 306 -7.99 10.90 32.19
C TRP A 306 -7.39 12.14 31.53
N ALA A 307 -7.68 12.37 30.24
CA ALA A 307 -7.23 13.58 29.56
C ALA A 307 -7.85 14.85 30.17
N ILE A 308 -9.13 14.81 30.52
CA ILE A 308 -9.82 15.92 31.20
C ILE A 308 -9.23 16.16 32.58
N GLU A 309 -9.00 15.11 33.37
CA GLU A 309 -8.38 15.22 34.70
C GLU A 309 -6.96 15.80 34.63
N ALA A 310 -6.17 15.38 33.65
CA ALA A 310 -4.82 15.93 33.43
C ALA A 310 -4.86 17.40 33.02
N GLU A 311 -5.82 17.82 32.19
CA GLU A 311 -6.01 19.22 31.80
C GLU A 311 -6.44 20.08 33.01
N GLU A 312 -7.35 19.58 33.84
CA GLU A 312 -7.77 20.27 35.06
C GLU A 312 -6.62 20.42 36.07
N LYS A 313 -5.80 19.37 36.23
CA LYS A 313 -4.61 19.41 37.08
C LYS A 313 -3.56 20.40 36.57
N LEU A 314 -3.36 20.48 35.25
CA LEU A 314 -2.51 21.49 34.64
C LEU A 314 -3.02 22.90 34.94
N LYS A 315 -4.33 23.14 34.80
CA LYS A 315 -4.94 24.44 35.14
C LYS A 315 -4.72 24.81 36.61
N GLN A 316 -4.88 23.86 37.53
CA GLN A 316 -4.63 24.09 38.97
C GLN A 316 -3.17 24.46 39.23
N LEU A 317 -2.22 23.76 38.62
CA LEU A 317 -0.79 24.06 38.75
C LEU A 317 -0.43 25.42 38.15
N THR A 318 -1.02 25.78 37.01
CA THR A 318 -0.82 27.11 36.40
C THR A 318 -1.32 28.21 37.33
N VAL A 319 -2.48 28.05 37.98
CA VAL A 319 -2.99 29.03 38.95
C VAL A 319 -2.07 29.14 40.16
N GLN A 320 -1.58 28.02 40.72
CA GLN A 320 -0.64 28.04 41.85
C GLN A 320 0.68 28.75 41.53
N GLN A 321 1.18 28.63 40.29
CA GLN A 321 2.40 29.32 39.85
C GLN A 321 2.27 30.85 39.82
N TYR A 322 1.05 31.40 39.70
CA TYR A 322 0.84 32.85 39.70
C TYR A 322 0.83 33.47 41.10
N ASP A 323 0.57 32.68 42.16
CA ASP A 323 0.42 33.19 43.52
C ASP A 323 1.71 33.11 44.38
N ASP A 324 2.69 32.26 44.02
CA ASP A 324 3.93 32.08 44.77
C ASP A 324 5.13 32.83 44.15
N ALA A 325 5.55 33.92 44.79
CA ALA A 325 6.68 34.78 44.36
C ALA A 325 8.08 34.13 44.45
N ASN A 326 8.18 32.85 44.82
CA ASN A 326 9.42 32.05 44.81
C ASN A 326 9.41 30.99 43.66
N GLY A 327 8.73 31.31 42.55
CA GLY A 327 8.22 30.37 41.55
C GLY A 327 9.19 29.55 40.70
N GLU A 328 10.51 29.65 40.85
CA GLU A 328 11.45 28.88 40.02
C GLU A 328 11.67 27.46 40.56
N GLU A 329 11.88 27.29 41.87
CA GLU A 329 12.23 25.98 42.45
C GLU A 329 11.00 25.05 42.60
N LEU A 330 9.80 25.63 42.75
CA LEU A 330 8.51 24.91 42.79
C LEU A 330 8.04 24.48 41.38
N ALA A 331 8.39 25.23 40.33
CA ALA A 331 8.03 24.89 38.96
C ALA A 331 8.77 23.64 38.47
N GLU A 332 10.07 23.53 38.72
CA GLU A 332 10.86 22.37 38.31
C GLU A 332 10.42 21.07 39.01
N ASN A 333 10.09 21.16 40.31
CA ASN A 333 9.67 19.99 41.08
C ASN A 333 8.27 19.50 40.65
N ASN A 334 7.36 20.42 40.30
CA ASN A 334 6.05 20.09 39.77
C ASN A 334 6.11 19.52 38.34
N GLU A 335 7.01 20.04 37.49
CA GLU A 335 7.20 19.52 36.14
C GLU A 335 7.72 18.07 36.17
N HIS A 336 8.67 17.76 37.06
CA HIS A 336 9.14 16.39 37.27
C HIS A 336 8.05 15.46 37.81
N GLN A 337 7.20 15.92 38.72
CA GLN A 337 6.10 15.11 39.24
C GLN A 337 5.03 14.83 38.19
N VAL A 338 4.66 15.83 37.38
CA VAL A 338 3.68 15.67 36.27
C VAL A 338 4.25 14.77 35.17
N SER A 339 5.52 14.96 34.80
CA SER A 339 6.19 14.12 33.81
C SER A 339 6.28 12.67 34.27
N GLY A 340 6.62 12.42 35.54
CA GLY A 340 6.64 11.08 36.12
C GLY A 340 5.25 10.40 36.13
N GLN A 341 4.18 11.15 36.47
CA GLN A 341 2.82 10.62 36.44
C GLN A 341 2.33 10.32 35.02
N LEU A 342 2.64 11.21 34.06
CA LEU A 342 2.29 11.02 32.65
C LEU A 342 3.02 9.81 32.05
N GLN A 343 4.31 9.64 32.37
CA GLN A 343 5.12 8.51 31.93
C GLN A 343 4.60 7.19 32.52
N ALA A 344 4.20 7.18 33.79
CA ALA A 344 3.60 6.01 34.43
C ALA A 344 2.26 5.63 33.78
N ALA A 345 1.40 6.61 33.50
CA ALA A 345 0.12 6.39 32.81
C ALA A 345 0.34 5.86 31.38
N PHE A 346 1.32 6.40 30.65
CA PHE A 346 1.65 5.95 29.30
C PHE A 346 2.19 4.51 29.30
N GLN A 347 3.03 4.17 30.27
CA GLN A 347 3.54 2.81 30.42
C GLN A 347 2.41 1.82 30.77
N GLN A 348 1.51 2.20 31.67
CA GLN A 348 0.34 1.37 32.01
C GLN A 348 -0.57 1.14 30.79
N HIS A 349 -0.81 2.17 29.97
CA HIS A 349 -1.58 2.02 28.74
C HIS A 349 -0.88 1.11 27.72
N LYS A 350 0.44 1.24 27.57
CA LYS A 350 1.26 0.39 26.70
C LYS A 350 1.19 -1.09 27.13
N ASP A 351 1.37 -1.37 28.41
CA ASP A 351 1.30 -2.73 28.96
C ASP A 351 -0.10 -3.33 28.72
N ARG A 352 -1.16 -2.53 28.87
CA ARG A 352 -2.54 -2.95 28.60
C ARG A 352 -2.77 -3.29 27.12
N GLN A 353 -2.23 -2.48 26.20
CA GLN A 353 -2.29 -2.79 24.77
C GLN A 353 -1.51 -4.06 24.40
N GLU A 354 -0.36 -4.29 25.03
CA GLU A 354 0.43 -5.50 24.80
C GLU A 354 -0.32 -6.77 25.24
N ILE A 355 -1.03 -6.71 26.38
CA ILE A 355 -1.90 -7.79 26.84
C ILE A 355 -3.02 -8.07 25.82
N ILE A 356 -3.69 -7.02 25.31
CA ILE A 356 -4.75 -7.17 24.29
C ILE A 356 -4.18 -7.80 23.02
N HIS A 357 -3.03 -7.31 22.54
CA HIS A 357 -2.39 -7.83 21.33
C HIS A 357 -1.99 -9.30 21.49
N LYS A 358 -1.47 -9.68 22.66
CA LYS A 358 -1.12 -11.08 22.99
C LYS A 358 -2.36 -11.98 23.00
N GLN A 359 -3.47 -11.55 23.60
CA GLN A 359 -4.72 -12.30 23.63
C GLN A 359 -5.34 -12.49 22.24
N VAL A 360 -5.18 -11.52 21.34
CA VAL A 360 -5.63 -11.61 19.95
C VAL A 360 -4.71 -12.56 19.15
N SER A 361 -3.40 -12.46 19.32
CA SER A 361 -2.40 -13.27 18.63
C SER A 361 -2.47 -14.76 19.01
N GLU A 362 -2.56 -15.07 20.31
CA GLU A 362 -2.64 -16.47 20.79
C GLU A 362 -3.91 -17.20 20.33
N LYS A 363 -5.01 -16.47 20.08
CA LYS A 363 -6.24 -17.05 19.54
C LYS A 363 -6.21 -17.27 18.03
N GLY A 364 -5.34 -16.58 17.29
CA GLY A 364 -5.12 -16.80 15.85
C GLY A 364 -4.42 -18.13 15.54
N GLN A 365 -3.68 -18.70 16.49
CA GLN A 365 -2.95 -19.96 16.31
C GLN A 365 -3.76 -21.22 16.68
N ARG A 366 -4.94 -21.08 17.32
CA ARG A 366 -5.82 -22.21 17.65
C ARG A 366 -6.96 -22.38 16.63
N SER A 367 -6.65 -22.33 15.34
CA SER A 367 -7.58 -22.83 14.31
C SER A 367 -7.44 -24.36 14.24
N PRO A 368 -8.53 -25.15 14.21
CA PRO A 368 -8.42 -26.61 14.15
C PRO A 368 -7.79 -26.99 12.81
N GLN A 369 -6.58 -27.54 12.88
CA GLN A 369 -5.94 -28.21 11.78
C GLN A 369 -6.81 -29.42 11.43
N VAL A 370 -7.65 -29.29 10.41
CA VAL A 370 -8.42 -30.40 9.85
C VAL A 370 -7.40 -31.41 9.32
N THR A 371 -7.31 -32.54 10.03
CA THR A 371 -6.43 -33.66 9.72
C THR A 371 -6.81 -34.25 8.37
N SER A 372 -5.85 -34.20 7.45
CA SER A 372 -5.87 -34.95 6.19
C SER A 372 -5.29 -36.33 6.48
N ASP A 373 -6.09 -37.21 7.09
CA ASP A 373 -5.76 -38.63 7.18
C ASP A 373 -5.98 -39.29 5.82
N ARG A 374 -4.88 -39.62 5.12
CA ARG A 374 -4.88 -40.75 4.18
C ARG A 374 -3.46 -41.25 3.85
N LYS A 375 -3.25 -42.51 4.26
CA LYS A 375 -2.34 -43.53 3.73
C LYS A 375 -0.88 -43.49 4.19
N ALA A 376 -0.56 -44.38 5.13
CA ALA A 376 0.47 -45.41 4.93
C ALA A 376 0.22 -46.56 5.91
N ASP A 377 -0.25 -47.70 5.39
CA ASP A 377 -0.04 -49.01 6.01
C ASP A 377 1.25 -49.56 5.38
N TYR A 378 2.23 -49.93 6.21
CA TYR A 378 3.17 -51.04 5.97
C TYR A 378 3.81 -51.43 7.32
N GLU A 379 3.41 -52.62 7.79
CA GLU A 379 4.14 -53.71 8.46
C GLU A 379 5.45 -53.35 9.21
N GLU A 380 5.60 -53.57 10.52
CA GLU A 380 5.54 -54.82 11.31
C GLU A 380 6.97 -55.33 11.68
N LEU A 381 7.18 -55.47 13.00
CA LEU A 381 8.06 -56.40 13.75
C LEU A 381 9.61 -56.23 13.77
N VAL A 382 10.13 -56.12 15.02
CA VAL A 382 11.14 -56.99 15.67
C VAL A 382 12.25 -56.26 16.48
N THR A 383 12.13 -56.43 17.80
CA THR A 383 13.12 -56.66 18.89
C THR A 383 14.25 -55.68 19.25
N GLU A 384 14.27 -55.43 20.56
CA GLU A 384 15.38 -55.16 21.48
C GLU A 384 16.79 -55.56 21.03
N GLY A 385 17.76 -54.69 21.34
CA GLY A 385 19.19 -55.00 21.35
C GLY A 385 20.04 -53.73 21.42
N GLU A 386 20.49 -53.37 22.62
CA GLU A 386 21.52 -52.34 22.82
C GLU A 386 22.84 -52.79 22.18
N SER A 387 23.33 -52.06 21.18
CA SER A 387 24.74 -52.01 20.82
C SER A 387 25.06 -50.64 20.25
N ILE A 388 26.06 -49.97 20.84
CA ILE A 388 26.58 -48.67 20.39
C ILE A 388 27.16 -48.87 18.98
N ASP A 389 26.61 -48.13 18.02
CA ASP A 389 26.90 -48.25 16.60
C ASP A 389 28.21 -47.51 16.26
N GLU A 390 29.23 -48.26 15.85
CA GLU A 390 30.53 -47.72 15.42
C GLU A 390 30.39 -46.87 14.13
N ASP A 391 29.29 -47.00 13.39
CA ASP A 391 28.99 -46.20 12.21
C ASP A 391 28.69 -44.73 12.54
N PHE A 392 28.19 -44.42 13.75
CA PHE A 392 27.98 -43.05 14.21
C PHE A 392 29.30 -42.30 14.49
N ILE A 393 30.36 -43.03 14.85
CA ILE A 393 31.69 -42.43 15.08
C ILE A 393 32.40 -42.13 13.76
N ILE A 394 32.17 -42.95 12.73
CA ILE A 394 32.74 -42.74 11.39
C ILE A 394 32.08 -41.54 10.71
N GLU A 395 30.76 -41.36 10.85
CA GLU A 395 30.04 -40.21 10.27
C GLU A 395 30.47 -38.88 10.91
N LEU A 396 30.76 -38.87 12.21
CA LEU A 396 31.26 -37.68 12.92
C LEU A 396 32.69 -37.29 12.50
N LEU A 397 33.55 -38.27 12.21
CA LEU A 397 34.92 -38.05 11.73
C LEU A 397 34.98 -37.57 10.27
N ASP A 398 34.04 -38.03 9.43
CA ASP A 398 33.97 -37.65 8.01
C ASP A 398 33.41 -36.22 7.81
N GLU A 399 32.61 -35.73 8.77
CA GLU A 399 32.10 -34.36 8.79
C GLU A 399 33.16 -33.34 9.25
N GLU A 400 34.07 -33.75 10.14
CA GLU A 400 35.20 -32.91 10.60
C GLU A 400 36.34 -32.82 9.57
N LEU A 401 36.58 -33.88 8.78
CA LEU A 401 37.52 -33.86 7.65
C LEU A 401 37.03 -32.98 6.47
N ARG A 402 35.71 -32.85 6.25
CA ARG A 402 35.17 -31.89 5.26
C ARG A 402 35.23 -30.43 5.72
N ALA A 403 35.33 -30.18 7.02
CA ALA A 403 35.49 -28.83 7.56
C ALA A 403 36.91 -28.29 7.37
N THR A 404 37.94 -29.15 7.43
CA THR A 404 39.35 -28.74 7.31
C THR A 404 39.81 -28.59 5.86
N ALA A 405 39.27 -29.35 4.90
CA ALA A 405 39.54 -29.20 3.48
C ALA A 405 39.00 -27.88 2.86
N LYS A 406 38.13 -27.14 3.56
CA LYS A 406 37.61 -25.83 3.10
C LYS A 406 38.53 -24.64 3.41
N TYR A 407 39.60 -24.84 4.18
CA TYR A 407 40.52 -23.75 4.54
C TYR A 407 41.75 -23.61 3.62
N GLU A 408 42.09 -24.64 2.82
CA GLU A 408 43.22 -24.55 1.86
C GLU A 408 42.84 -23.91 0.51
N ASP A 409 41.55 -23.80 0.17
CA ASP A 409 41.07 -23.16 -1.08
C ASP A 409 40.88 -21.62 -0.94
N VAL A 410 41.31 -21.03 0.19
CA VAL A 410 41.25 -19.58 0.43
C VAL A 410 42.55 -18.88 0.01
N ALA A 411 43.70 -19.58 0.04
CA ALA A 411 44.98 -18.99 -0.34
C ALA A 411 45.14 -18.81 -1.87
N SER A 412 44.46 -19.62 -2.69
CA SER A 412 44.50 -19.50 -4.16
C SER A 412 43.61 -18.36 -4.71
N LYS A 413 42.58 -17.93 -3.96
CA LYS A 413 41.64 -16.87 -4.37
C LYS A 413 42.12 -15.44 -4.06
N GLU A 414 43.20 -15.28 -3.29
CA GLU A 414 43.76 -13.96 -2.95
C GLU A 414 44.52 -13.34 -4.15
N SER A 415 45.25 -14.15 -4.93
CA SER A 415 46.05 -13.66 -6.07
C SER A 415 45.19 -13.19 -7.26
N GLY A 416 44.04 -13.84 -7.50
CA GLY A 416 43.07 -13.42 -8.52
C GLY A 416 42.32 -12.14 -8.17
N LYS A 417 42.14 -11.84 -6.88
CA LYS A 417 41.53 -10.57 -6.42
C LYS A 417 42.47 -9.39 -6.65
N GLN A 418 43.77 -9.57 -6.42
CA GLN A 418 44.75 -8.51 -6.61
C GLN A 418 44.91 -8.10 -8.08
N LEU A 419 44.88 -9.07 -9.01
CA LEU A 419 44.90 -8.79 -10.45
C LEU A 419 43.65 -7.99 -10.90
N ARG A 420 42.48 -8.29 -10.30
CA ARG A 420 41.21 -7.62 -10.61
C ARG A 420 41.14 -6.20 -10.03
N VAL A 421 41.74 -5.97 -8.87
CA VAL A 421 41.87 -4.62 -8.28
C VAL A 421 42.77 -3.75 -9.15
N SER A 422 43.93 -4.23 -9.58
CA SER A 422 44.83 -3.46 -10.47
C SER A 422 44.25 -3.21 -11.87
N GLN A 423 43.30 -4.03 -12.33
CA GLN A 423 42.55 -3.75 -13.57
C GLN A 423 41.53 -2.62 -13.36
N LEU A 424 40.78 -2.67 -12.25
CA LEU A 424 39.78 -1.65 -11.91
C LEU A 424 40.43 -0.28 -11.65
N GLU A 425 41.62 -0.24 -11.03
CA GLU A 425 42.38 1.00 -10.83
C GLU A 425 42.79 1.65 -12.17
N ARG A 426 43.20 0.84 -13.15
CA ARG A 426 43.51 1.33 -14.51
C ARG A 426 42.27 1.89 -15.22
N GLU A 427 41.13 1.22 -15.10
CA GLU A 427 39.86 1.69 -15.67
C GLU A 427 39.35 2.97 -14.97
N LEU A 428 39.60 3.11 -13.67
CA LEU A 428 39.26 4.31 -12.92
C LEU A 428 40.14 5.51 -13.34
N GLU A 429 41.42 5.28 -13.59
CA GLU A 429 42.33 6.36 -14.04
C GLU A 429 42.01 6.80 -15.48
N THR A 430 41.64 5.87 -16.38
CA THR A 430 41.22 6.24 -17.74
C THR A 430 39.90 7.03 -17.76
N THR A 431 38.93 6.64 -16.95
CA THR A 431 37.65 7.36 -16.83
C THR A 431 37.81 8.74 -16.20
N LYS A 432 38.68 8.87 -15.19
CA LYS A 432 39.03 10.17 -14.59
C LYS A 432 39.68 11.11 -15.62
N LYS A 433 40.59 10.59 -16.46
CA LYS A 433 41.20 11.36 -17.54
C LYS A 433 40.18 11.78 -18.61
N ALA A 434 39.23 10.91 -18.97
CA ALA A 434 38.17 11.22 -19.92
C ALA A 434 37.20 12.30 -19.37
N LEU A 435 36.83 12.23 -18.09
CA LEU A 435 36.01 13.24 -17.43
C LEU A 435 36.70 14.61 -17.38
N LYS A 436 38.00 14.63 -17.09
CA LYS A 436 38.78 15.86 -17.10
C LYS A 436 38.77 16.52 -18.48
N ASN A 437 39.05 15.76 -19.54
CA ASN A 437 38.99 16.28 -20.91
C ASN A 437 37.61 16.84 -21.28
N LYS A 438 36.52 16.17 -20.87
CA LYS A 438 35.15 16.67 -21.11
C LYS A 438 34.81 17.92 -20.33
N THR A 439 35.38 18.07 -19.13
CA THR A 439 35.23 19.28 -18.32
C THR A 439 35.94 20.46 -18.97
N ASP A 440 37.15 20.24 -19.49
CA ASP A 440 37.93 21.26 -20.18
C ASP A 440 37.27 21.67 -21.52
N GLU A 441 36.67 20.74 -22.26
CA GLU A 441 35.85 21.03 -23.46
C GLU A 441 34.62 21.90 -23.13
N LEU A 442 33.93 21.62 -22.03
CA LEU A 442 32.78 22.40 -21.57
C LEU A 442 33.17 23.83 -21.17
N ALA A 443 34.30 23.98 -20.48
CA ALA A 443 34.82 25.29 -20.10
C ALA A 443 35.13 26.15 -21.34
N LEU A 444 35.78 25.56 -22.35
CA LEU A 444 36.05 26.22 -23.64
C LEU A 444 34.76 26.62 -24.38
N ALA A 445 33.75 25.74 -24.41
CA ALA A 445 32.46 26.04 -25.04
C ALA A 445 31.72 27.19 -24.33
N THR A 446 31.76 27.24 -23.00
CA THR A 446 31.16 28.34 -22.23
C THR A 446 31.89 29.67 -22.45
N GLU A 447 33.21 29.65 -22.59
CA GLU A 447 34.00 30.85 -22.88
C GLU A 447 33.72 31.37 -24.30
N GLN A 448 33.59 30.47 -25.29
CA GLN A 448 33.18 30.83 -26.66
C GLN A 448 31.79 31.44 -26.70
N HIS A 449 30.81 30.84 -26.01
CA HIS A 449 29.44 31.36 -25.97
C HIS A 449 29.36 32.72 -25.26
N ALA A 450 30.16 32.93 -24.21
CA ALA A 450 30.24 34.23 -23.54
C ALA A 450 30.83 35.31 -24.47
N LYS A 451 31.81 34.94 -25.30
CA LYS A 451 32.43 35.83 -26.28
C LYS A 451 31.47 36.18 -27.42
N GLU A 452 30.72 35.21 -27.95
CA GLU A 452 29.65 35.42 -28.93
C GLU A 452 28.55 36.35 -28.39
N LEU A 453 28.17 36.20 -27.12
CA LEU A 453 27.18 37.08 -26.47
C LEU A 453 27.68 38.52 -26.28
N MET A 454 28.99 38.71 -26.10
CA MET A 454 29.57 40.06 -26.04
C MET A 454 29.67 40.70 -27.43
N GLU A 455 30.02 39.92 -28.46
CA GLU A 455 30.07 40.39 -29.86
C GLU A 455 28.66 40.69 -30.41
N ALA A 456 27.64 39.90 -30.03
CA ALA A 456 26.23 40.16 -30.35
C ALA A 456 25.61 41.29 -29.49
N GLY A 457 26.32 41.78 -28.47
CA GLY A 457 25.83 42.71 -27.46
C GLY A 457 25.94 44.20 -27.80
N GLY A 458 26.49 44.57 -28.96
CA GLY A 458 26.80 45.97 -29.31
C GLY A 458 25.63 46.89 -29.67
N ASN A 459 24.38 46.41 -29.77
CA ASN A 459 23.24 47.23 -30.22
C ASN A 459 21.94 46.96 -29.43
N LYS A 460 22.04 46.92 -28.10
CA LYS A 460 20.92 46.63 -27.20
C LYS A 460 20.09 47.88 -26.89
N GLU A 461 19.20 48.28 -27.80
CA GLU A 461 17.99 49.02 -27.39
C GLU A 461 16.84 48.91 -28.41
N LYS A 462 17.12 48.64 -29.70
CA LYS A 462 16.08 48.62 -30.76
C LYS A 462 15.51 47.25 -31.14
N CYS A 463 16.16 46.13 -30.80
CA CYS A 463 15.65 44.80 -31.20
C CYS A 463 14.72 44.11 -30.19
N ARG A 464 14.64 44.58 -28.93
CA ARG A 464 13.83 43.91 -27.90
C ARG A 464 12.31 43.98 -28.11
N CYS A 465 11.82 44.92 -28.92
CA CYS A 465 10.38 45.01 -29.20
C CYS A 465 9.93 44.04 -30.29
N LYS A 466 10.77 43.76 -31.30
CA LYS A 466 10.37 42.94 -32.45
C LYS A 466 10.30 41.45 -32.12
N ASP A 467 11.22 40.95 -31.29
CA ASP A 467 11.21 39.53 -30.90
C ASP A 467 10.07 39.21 -29.93
N ARG A 468 9.63 40.20 -29.13
CA ARG A 468 8.51 40.02 -28.22
C ARG A 468 7.17 40.00 -28.95
N GLU A 469 6.99 40.87 -29.95
CA GLU A 469 5.80 40.86 -30.80
C GLU A 469 5.72 39.58 -31.64
N ALA A 470 6.83 39.14 -32.24
CA ALA A 470 6.89 37.88 -32.99
C ALA A 470 6.61 36.66 -32.10
N TYR A 471 7.06 36.67 -30.85
CA TYR A 471 6.74 35.61 -29.88
C TYR A 471 5.27 35.60 -29.47
N VAL A 472 4.65 36.78 -29.30
CA VAL A 472 3.22 36.86 -28.97
C VAL A 472 2.37 36.38 -30.15
N GLU A 473 2.67 36.81 -31.36
CA GLU A 473 1.94 36.40 -32.58
C GLU A 473 2.04 34.88 -32.84
N THR A 474 3.20 34.28 -32.60
CA THR A 474 3.37 32.82 -32.71
C THR A 474 2.62 32.03 -31.63
N VAL A 475 2.51 32.56 -30.41
CA VAL A 475 1.71 31.94 -29.35
C VAL A 475 0.22 32.05 -29.65
N GLU A 476 -0.25 33.20 -30.15
CA GLU A 476 -1.65 33.40 -30.56
C GLU A 476 -2.04 32.45 -31.71
N GLU A 477 -1.19 32.28 -32.72
CA GLU A 477 -1.42 31.33 -33.81
C GLU A 477 -1.51 29.88 -33.32
N HIS A 478 -0.71 29.52 -32.31
CA HIS A 478 -0.72 28.17 -31.74
C HIS A 478 -2.00 27.89 -30.92
N VAL A 479 -2.46 28.90 -30.18
CA VAL A 479 -3.72 28.82 -29.42
C VAL A 479 -4.91 28.69 -30.38
N GLU A 480 -4.94 29.44 -31.48
CA GLU A 480 -6.04 29.36 -32.45
C GLU A 480 -6.06 28.00 -33.19
N LYS A 481 -4.89 27.43 -33.50
CA LYS A 481 -4.80 26.05 -34.03
C LYS A 481 -5.33 25.01 -33.05
N LEU A 482 -4.98 25.12 -31.77
CA LEU A 482 -5.50 24.24 -30.72
C LEU A 482 -7.02 24.36 -30.58
N ARG A 483 -7.55 25.59 -30.65
CA ARG A 483 -8.97 25.86 -30.62
C ARG A 483 -9.70 25.22 -31.81
N GLY A 484 -9.22 25.42 -33.04
CA GLY A 484 -9.80 24.79 -34.23
C GLY A 484 -9.79 23.26 -34.14
N THR A 485 -8.68 22.67 -33.65
CA THR A 485 -8.58 21.22 -33.45
C THR A 485 -9.60 20.71 -32.43
N MET A 486 -9.81 21.46 -31.35
CA MET A 486 -10.80 21.11 -30.32
C MET A 486 -12.24 21.22 -30.85
N GLU A 487 -12.55 22.25 -31.63
CA GLU A 487 -13.84 22.42 -32.29
C GLU A 487 -14.15 21.28 -33.28
N ASP A 488 -13.15 20.83 -34.04
CA ASP A 488 -13.28 19.68 -34.94
C ASP A 488 -13.54 18.37 -34.19
N VAL A 489 -12.83 18.13 -33.08
CA VAL A 489 -13.06 16.94 -32.23
C VAL A 489 -14.46 16.97 -31.63
N LEU A 490 -14.91 18.12 -31.11
CA LEU A 490 -16.27 18.25 -30.56
C LEU A 490 -17.35 18.05 -31.63
N ARG A 491 -17.12 18.52 -32.86
CA ARG A 491 -18.01 18.28 -34.01
C ARG A 491 -18.08 16.80 -34.39
N GLN A 492 -16.96 16.08 -34.35
CA GLN A 492 -16.92 14.63 -34.58
C GLN A 492 -17.66 13.85 -33.49
N VAL A 493 -17.50 14.23 -32.22
CA VAL A 493 -18.24 13.60 -31.10
C VAL A 493 -19.74 13.87 -31.22
N SER A 494 -20.14 15.09 -31.56
CA SER A 494 -21.55 15.46 -31.76
C SER A 494 -22.20 14.68 -32.91
N THR A 495 -21.53 14.56 -34.06
CA THR A 495 -22.02 13.76 -35.20
C THR A 495 -22.10 12.26 -34.87
N TYR A 496 -21.17 11.74 -34.07
CA TYR A 496 -21.20 10.35 -33.61
C TYR A 496 -22.37 10.08 -32.65
N GLN A 497 -22.64 11.00 -31.70
CA GLN A 497 -23.79 10.91 -30.79
C GLN A 497 -25.12 11.02 -31.55
N GLY A 498 -25.22 11.91 -32.54
CA GLY A 498 -26.39 12.04 -33.41
C GLY A 498 -26.65 10.77 -34.25
N ARG A 499 -25.60 10.13 -34.80
CA ARG A 499 -25.72 8.84 -35.49
C ARG A 499 -26.15 7.70 -34.56
N LYS A 500 -25.71 7.72 -33.30
CA LYS A 500 -26.08 6.69 -32.33
C LYS A 500 -27.56 6.78 -31.95
N ARG A 501 -28.11 7.99 -31.76
CA ARG A 501 -29.54 8.22 -31.49
C ARG A 501 -30.44 7.75 -32.64
N ARG A 502 -30.06 8.04 -33.89
CA ARG A 502 -30.84 7.60 -35.07
C ARG A 502 -30.87 6.08 -35.28
N ARG A 503 -29.98 5.31 -34.63
CA ARG A 503 -30.00 3.83 -34.67
C ARG A 503 -30.86 3.21 -33.57
N THR A 504 -31.14 3.95 -32.49
CA THR A 504 -31.99 3.48 -31.38
C THR A 504 -33.44 3.94 -31.51
N GLU A 505 -33.73 4.86 -32.43
CA GLU A 505 -35.06 5.42 -32.71
C GLU A 505 -35.46 5.18 -34.19
N GLY A 506 -35.30 3.94 -34.66
CA GLY A 506 -35.87 3.52 -35.95
C GLY A 506 -37.41 3.48 -35.90
N PRO A 507 -38.10 3.63 -37.04
CA PRO A 507 -39.54 3.92 -37.12
C PRO A 507 -40.45 2.70 -36.93
N ASP A 508 -40.12 1.77 -36.04
CA ASP A 508 -40.86 0.52 -35.85
C ASP A 508 -41.76 0.53 -34.59
N PHE A 509 -42.29 1.70 -34.23
CA PHE A 509 -43.39 1.80 -33.27
C PHE A 509 -44.63 2.38 -33.98
N GLU A 510 -45.27 1.54 -34.80
CA GLU A 510 -46.66 1.74 -35.18
C GLU A 510 -47.54 1.51 -33.94
N TYR A 511 -48.37 2.51 -33.62
CA TYR A 511 -49.35 2.51 -32.54
C TYR A 511 -50.58 1.68 -32.87
#